data_AF-A7SWW4-F1
#
_entry.id   AF-A7SWW4-F1
#
_cell.length_a   1.000
_cell.length_b   1.000
_cell.length_c   1.000
_cell.angle_alpha   90.00
_cell.angle_beta   90.00
_cell.angle_gamma   90.00
#
_symmetry.space_group_name_H-M   'P 1'
#
loop_
_entity.id
_entity.type
_entity.pdbx_description
1 polymer ?
#
loop_
_entity_poly.entity_id
_entity_poly.type
_entity_poly.pdbx_seq_one_letter_code
_entity_poly.pdbx_strand_id
1 'polypeptide(L)'
;MDFYSHQVSKDISGRTLRTPKKERKKERKKNNNTCEINNEFNARYLRGLSPDARYLRVLSPDARFLRGFSPETRFLRGFSLDTRYLRGFSLDTRYLRGFSLDTRYLRGFSLDTRYLRGFSLDTRYLRGFSLDTRYLRGFSLGTHYLRGLSPHARYLRGFSLDTHNLRDFFQHL
;
A
#
# COMPACT_ATOMS: atom_id res chain seq x y z
N MET A 1 -62.95 1.86 -22.20
CA MET A 1 -62.43 3.22 -22.14
C MET A 1 -61.68 3.34 -20.83
N ASP A 2 -60.36 3.14 -20.88
CA ASP A 2 -59.48 3.18 -19.71
C ASP A 2 -58.96 4.59 -19.53
N PHE A 3 -58.93 5.09 -18.29
CA PHE A 3 -57.97 6.14 -17.88
C PHE A 3 -57.48 5.85 -16.46
N TYR A 4 -56.37 5.13 -16.37
CA TYR A 4 -55.52 5.09 -15.18
C TYR A 4 -54.72 6.41 -15.11
N SER A 5 -54.88 7.13 -14.00
CA SER A 5 -54.14 8.35 -13.67
C SER A 5 -52.73 7.99 -13.15
N HIS A 6 -51.68 8.33 -13.91
CA HIS A 6 -50.30 8.32 -13.42
C HIS A 6 -49.93 9.70 -12.85
N GLN A 7 -49.79 9.79 -11.52
CA GLN A 7 -49.24 10.98 -10.88
C GLN A 7 -47.71 11.06 -11.09
N VAL A 8 -47.23 12.19 -11.63
CA VAL A 8 -45.81 12.51 -11.80
C VAL A 8 -45.44 13.60 -10.79
N SER A 9 -44.63 13.28 -9.78
CA SER A 9 -44.10 14.28 -8.83
C SER A 9 -43.11 15.23 -9.52
N LYS A 10 -43.36 16.54 -9.39
CA LYS A 10 -42.50 17.65 -9.85
C LYS A 10 -42.03 18.44 -8.64
N ASP A 11 -40.79 18.93 -8.67
CA ASP A 11 -40.27 19.83 -7.62
C ASP A 11 -40.88 21.24 -7.75
N ILE A 12 -40.71 22.07 -6.71
CA ILE A 12 -41.29 23.43 -6.58
C ILE A 12 -40.91 24.37 -7.75
N SER A 13 -39.85 24.06 -8.51
CA SER A 13 -39.45 24.79 -9.73
C SER A 13 -39.99 24.18 -11.05
N GLY A 14 -40.95 23.25 -10.99
CA GLY A 14 -41.66 22.69 -12.14
C GLY A 14 -40.86 21.70 -13.02
N ARG A 15 -39.67 21.25 -12.60
CA ARG A 15 -38.85 20.29 -13.35
C ARG A 15 -39.14 18.84 -12.92
N THR A 16 -39.23 17.94 -13.89
CA THR A 16 -39.48 16.52 -13.69
C THR A 16 -38.26 15.84 -13.03
N LEU A 17 -38.47 15.21 -11.87
CA LEU A 17 -37.44 14.47 -11.14
C LEU A 17 -36.97 13.25 -11.95
N ARG A 18 -35.74 13.28 -12.48
CA ARG A 18 -35.09 12.08 -13.04
C ARG A 18 -34.48 11.26 -11.90
N THR A 19 -35.10 10.14 -11.56
CA THR A 19 -34.51 9.15 -10.64
C THR A 19 -33.27 8.52 -11.27
N PRO A 20 -32.07 8.58 -10.64
CA PRO A 20 -30.90 7.89 -11.15
C PRO A 20 -31.09 6.37 -11.02
N LYS A 21 -31.07 5.67 -12.16
CA LYS A 21 -31.07 4.20 -12.23
C LYS A 21 -29.83 3.67 -11.49
N LYS A 22 -30.05 2.93 -10.39
CA LYS A 22 -29.00 2.18 -9.70
C LYS A 22 -28.37 1.19 -10.69
N GLU A 23 -27.12 1.48 -11.06
CA GLU A 23 -26.32 0.62 -11.92
C GLU A 23 -26.15 -0.76 -11.31
N ARG A 24 -26.36 -1.78 -12.14
CA ARG A 24 -26.17 -3.19 -11.85
C ARG A 24 -24.78 -3.43 -11.25
N LYS A 25 -24.72 -4.05 -10.07
CA LYS A 25 -23.51 -4.70 -9.55
C LYS A 25 -23.06 -5.74 -10.59
N LYS A 26 -22.09 -5.38 -11.43
CA LYS A 26 -21.30 -6.38 -12.17
C LYS A 26 -20.39 -7.05 -11.16
N GLU A 27 -20.84 -8.22 -10.69
CA GLU A 27 -20.01 -9.24 -10.09
C GLU A 27 -18.82 -9.49 -11.02
N ARG A 28 -17.66 -8.91 -10.67
CA ARG A 28 -16.43 -9.08 -11.44
C ARG A 28 -15.99 -10.53 -11.25
N LYS A 29 -16.25 -11.33 -12.28
CA LYS A 29 -15.57 -12.61 -12.54
C LYS A 29 -14.11 -12.49 -12.10
N LYS A 30 -13.66 -13.36 -11.20
CA LYS A 30 -12.25 -13.58 -10.86
C LYS A 30 -11.54 -14.08 -12.12
N ASN A 31 -11.13 -13.13 -12.97
CA ASN A 31 -10.32 -13.43 -14.13
C ASN A 31 -8.89 -13.68 -13.64
N ASN A 32 -8.48 -14.95 -13.68
CA ASN A 32 -7.13 -15.43 -13.43
C ASN A 32 -6.17 -15.00 -14.56
N ASN A 33 -6.09 -13.70 -14.83
CA ASN A 33 -5.20 -13.19 -15.86
C ASN A 33 -3.92 -12.73 -15.16
N THR A 34 -2.79 -13.31 -15.56
CA THR A 34 -1.46 -12.74 -15.40
C THR A 34 -1.46 -11.35 -16.01
N CYS A 35 -1.86 -10.36 -15.23
CA CYS A 35 -1.81 -8.97 -15.63
C CYS A 35 -0.43 -8.46 -15.23
N GLU A 36 0.42 -8.18 -16.21
CA GLU A 36 1.56 -7.27 -15.99
C GLU A 36 0.97 -5.88 -15.69
N ILE A 37 0.70 -5.63 -14.42
CA ILE A 37 0.17 -4.33 -13.98
C ILE A 37 1.37 -3.51 -13.54
N ASN A 38 1.63 -2.42 -14.28
CA ASN A 38 2.45 -1.32 -13.82
C ASN A 38 1.47 -0.28 -13.26
N ASN A 39 1.50 -0.09 -11.95
CA ASN A 39 0.60 0.85 -11.27
C ASN A 39 1.39 2.06 -10.84
N GLU A 40 1.24 3.16 -11.59
CA GLU A 40 1.72 4.48 -11.20
C GLU A 40 0.53 5.30 -10.72
N PHE A 41 0.59 5.77 -9.48
CA PHE A 41 -0.47 6.59 -8.88
C PHE A 41 0.11 7.93 -8.47
N ASN A 42 -0.33 9.02 -9.08
CA ASN A 42 0.11 10.37 -8.71
C ASN A 42 -1.04 11.15 -8.10
N ALA A 43 -0.93 11.52 -6.82
CA ALA A 43 -1.93 12.37 -6.18
C ALA A 43 -1.37 13.16 -5.01
N ARG A 44 -1.92 14.34 -4.71
CA ARG A 44 -1.51 15.10 -3.51
C ARG A 44 -1.86 14.38 -2.21
N TYR A 45 -3.00 13.70 -2.19
CA TYR A 45 -3.52 12.98 -1.04
C TYR A 45 -4.09 11.63 -1.49
N LEU A 46 -3.58 10.54 -0.92
CA LEU A 46 -4.10 9.19 -1.10
C LEU A 46 -4.53 8.61 0.24
N ARG A 47 -5.70 7.97 0.26
CA ARG A 47 -6.23 7.32 1.46
C ARG A 47 -6.87 5.98 1.12
N GLY A 48 -6.55 4.95 1.90
CA GLY A 48 -7.23 3.65 1.87
C GLY A 48 -6.99 2.88 0.57
N LEU A 49 -5.78 2.95 0.03
CA LEU A 49 -5.42 2.24 -1.19
C LEU A 49 -5.02 0.80 -0.86
N SER A 50 -5.74 -0.16 -1.42
CA SER A 50 -5.49 -1.60 -1.19
C SER A 50 -5.49 -2.37 -2.52
N PRO A 51 -4.45 -2.23 -3.36
CA PRO A 51 -4.34 -3.02 -4.59
C PRO A 51 -4.20 -4.50 -4.27
N ASP A 52 -5.04 -5.34 -4.88
CA ASP A 52 -4.93 -6.80 -4.82
C ASP A 52 -4.63 -7.34 -6.23
N ALA A 53 -3.53 -8.05 -6.38
CA ALA A 53 -3.14 -8.70 -7.62
C ALA A 53 -2.24 -9.91 -7.35
N ARG A 54 -2.36 -10.98 -8.14
CA ARG A 54 -1.47 -12.15 -7.97
C ARG A 54 -0.03 -11.88 -8.36
N TYR A 55 0.18 -11.08 -9.41
CA TYR A 55 1.48 -10.77 -9.97
C TYR A 55 1.53 -9.28 -10.26
N LEU A 56 2.51 -8.60 -9.68
CA LEU A 56 2.80 -7.20 -9.95
C LEU A 56 4.27 -7.08 -10.37
N ARG A 57 4.50 -6.47 -11.52
CA ARG A 57 5.86 -6.19 -11.97
C ARG A 57 6.39 -4.94 -11.28
N VAL A 58 5.59 -3.87 -11.30
CA VAL A 58 5.93 -2.57 -10.72
C VAL A 58 4.72 -1.99 -10.00
N LEU A 59 4.93 -1.52 -8.77
CA LEU A 59 3.97 -0.73 -8.01
C LEU A 59 4.68 0.53 -7.51
N SER A 60 4.31 1.68 -8.08
CA SER A 60 4.97 2.96 -7.90
C SER A 60 3.99 4.11 -7.58
N PRO A 61 3.35 4.11 -6.40
CA PRO A 61 2.61 5.28 -5.93
C PRO A 61 3.54 6.44 -5.57
N ASP A 62 3.13 7.65 -5.94
CA ASP A 62 3.69 8.91 -5.47
C ASP A 62 2.54 9.80 -4.95
N ALA A 63 2.69 10.18 -3.68
CA ALA A 63 1.80 11.15 -3.08
C ALA A 63 2.46 12.00 -2.04
N ARG A 64 2.07 13.27 -1.92
CA ARG A 64 2.57 14.12 -0.83
C ARG A 64 2.13 13.63 0.54
N PHE A 65 0.90 13.10 0.63
CA PHE A 65 0.36 12.50 1.83
C PHE A 65 -0.33 11.17 1.49
N LEU A 66 0.12 10.11 2.14
CA LEU A 66 -0.48 8.79 2.02
C LEU A 66 -0.94 8.31 3.40
N ARG A 67 -2.20 7.86 3.47
CA ARG A 67 -2.76 7.25 4.68
C ARG A 67 -3.43 5.91 4.39
N GLY A 68 -2.91 4.83 4.97
CA GLY A 68 -3.46 3.49 4.80
C GLY A 68 -3.22 2.98 3.39
N PHE A 69 -2.06 2.38 3.18
CA PHE A 69 -1.72 1.67 1.94
C PHE A 69 -1.40 0.22 2.29
N SER A 70 -2.19 -0.69 1.74
CA SER A 70 -2.20 -2.11 2.07
C SER A 70 -2.25 -2.99 0.82
N PRO A 71 -1.22 -2.98 -0.04
CA PRO A 71 -1.12 -3.92 -1.14
C PRO A 71 -1.02 -5.38 -0.65
N GLU A 72 -1.75 -6.26 -1.34
CA GLU A 72 -1.65 -7.71 -1.16
C GLU A 72 -1.32 -8.34 -2.52
N THR A 73 -0.25 -9.14 -2.57
CA THR A 73 0.16 -9.79 -3.81
C THR A 73 0.92 -11.09 -3.55
N ARG A 74 0.89 -12.04 -4.50
CA ARG A 74 1.74 -13.22 -4.37
C ARG A 74 3.18 -12.96 -4.83
N PHE A 75 3.35 -12.11 -5.85
CA PHE A 75 4.65 -11.82 -6.45
C PHE A 75 4.74 -10.33 -6.78
N LEU A 76 5.77 -9.66 -6.25
CA LEU A 76 6.10 -8.27 -6.55
C LEU A 76 7.57 -8.15 -6.95
N ARG A 77 7.84 -7.65 -8.16
CA ARG A 77 9.21 -7.54 -8.70
C ARG A 77 9.83 -6.15 -8.52
N GLY A 78 9.04 -5.15 -8.20
CA GLY A 78 9.51 -3.80 -7.96
C GLY A 78 8.45 -3.00 -7.22
N PHE A 79 8.83 -2.50 -6.05
CA PHE A 79 8.04 -1.55 -5.29
C PHE A 79 8.87 -0.28 -5.10
N SER A 80 8.28 0.86 -5.44
CA SER A 80 8.85 2.18 -5.14
C SER A 80 7.77 3.07 -4.56
N LEU A 81 8.03 3.74 -3.44
CA LEU A 81 7.12 4.74 -2.89
C LEU A 81 7.94 5.97 -2.53
N ASP A 82 7.58 7.11 -3.10
CA ASP A 82 8.03 8.43 -2.66
C ASP A 82 6.83 9.17 -2.04
N THR A 83 7.00 9.63 -0.80
CA THR A 83 5.99 10.45 -0.15
C THR A 83 6.58 11.35 0.93
N ARG A 84 6.00 12.53 1.14
CA ARG A 84 6.42 13.36 2.28
C ARG A 84 5.92 12.82 3.62
N TYR A 85 4.72 12.24 3.65
CA TYR A 85 4.08 11.76 4.87
C TYR A 85 3.36 10.45 4.62
N LEU A 86 3.83 9.40 5.28
CA LEU A 86 3.23 8.07 5.25
C LEU A 86 2.67 7.71 6.63
N ARG A 87 1.37 7.41 6.68
CA ARG A 87 0.72 6.87 7.89
C ARG A 87 0.03 5.56 7.59
N GLY A 88 0.57 4.48 8.14
CA GLY A 88 0.04 3.13 7.98
C GLY A 88 0.37 2.57 6.59
N PHE A 89 1.46 1.82 6.53
CA PHE A 89 1.85 1.01 5.40
C PHE A 89 1.89 -0.45 5.83
N SER A 90 1.25 -1.32 5.06
CA SER A 90 1.32 -2.77 5.24
C SER A 90 1.52 -3.41 3.88
N LEU A 91 2.47 -4.32 3.74
CA LEU A 91 2.62 -5.13 2.53
C LEU A 91 2.71 -6.59 2.93
N ASP A 92 1.78 -7.40 2.41
CA ASP A 92 1.84 -8.86 2.48
C ASP A 92 2.16 -9.40 1.08
N THR A 93 3.26 -10.15 0.99
CA THR A 93 3.59 -10.86 -0.24
C THR A 93 4.40 -12.12 -0.03
N ARG A 94 4.19 -13.14 -0.88
CA ARG A 94 5.03 -14.35 -0.81
C ARG A 94 6.44 -14.10 -1.34
N TYR A 95 6.58 -13.32 -2.41
CA TYR A 95 7.87 -13.04 -3.04
C TYR A 95 7.98 -11.57 -3.37
N LEU A 96 9.01 -10.93 -2.83
CA LEU A 96 9.33 -9.54 -3.08
C LEU A 96 10.77 -9.42 -3.56
N ARG A 97 10.94 -8.87 -4.75
CA ARG A 97 12.23 -8.44 -5.29
C ARG A 97 12.17 -6.94 -5.44
N GLY A 98 13.16 -6.22 -4.93
CA GLY A 98 13.26 -4.76 -5.04
C GLY A 98 12.15 -4.02 -4.31
N PHE A 99 12.46 -3.55 -3.11
CA PHE A 99 11.61 -2.65 -2.34
C PHE A 99 12.40 -1.39 -2.02
N SER A 100 11.86 -0.24 -2.43
CA SER A 100 12.40 1.08 -2.09
C SER A 100 11.29 1.94 -1.53
N LEU A 101 11.56 2.59 -0.40
CA LEU A 101 10.68 3.58 0.20
C LEU A 101 11.51 4.78 0.62
N ASP A 102 11.18 5.95 0.09
CA ASP A 102 11.70 7.24 0.54
C ASP A 102 10.56 8.04 1.14
N THR A 103 10.73 8.48 2.39
CA THR A 103 9.79 9.41 2.98
C THR A 103 10.39 10.32 4.05
N ARG A 104 9.86 11.53 4.20
CA ARG A 104 10.29 12.39 5.32
C ARG A 104 9.76 11.91 6.67
N TYR A 105 8.52 11.42 6.71
CA TYR A 105 7.87 11.02 7.96
C TYR A 105 7.08 9.73 7.75
N LEU A 106 7.46 8.70 8.48
CA LEU A 106 6.81 7.41 8.47
C LEU A 106 6.24 7.08 9.85
N ARG A 107 4.96 6.74 9.89
CA ARG A 107 4.30 6.20 11.08
C ARG A 107 3.59 4.90 10.77
N GLY A 108 4.10 3.80 11.32
CA GLY A 108 3.56 2.47 11.15
C GLY A 108 3.92 1.89 9.79
N PHE A 109 4.94 1.04 9.77
CA PHE A 109 5.35 0.24 8.63
C PHE A 109 5.35 -1.22 9.03
N SER A 110 4.70 -2.05 8.23
CA SER A 110 4.72 -3.50 8.36
C SER A 110 5.00 -4.13 7.00
N LEU A 111 5.93 -5.07 6.96
CA LEU A 111 6.18 -5.90 5.80
C LEU A 111 6.25 -7.35 6.25
N ASP A 112 5.36 -8.19 5.71
CA ASP A 112 5.39 -9.64 5.86
C ASP A 112 5.71 -10.27 4.50
N THR A 113 6.80 -11.04 4.44
CA THR A 113 7.10 -11.81 3.24
C THR A 113 7.86 -13.09 3.47
N ARG A 114 7.59 -14.13 2.68
CA ARG A 114 8.41 -15.35 2.73
C ARG A 114 9.82 -15.14 2.16
N TYR A 115 9.96 -14.36 1.09
CA TYR A 115 11.24 -14.14 0.42
C TYR A 115 11.41 -12.67 0.04
N LEU A 116 12.36 -11.99 0.67
CA LEU A 116 12.74 -10.61 0.40
C LEU A 116 14.13 -10.55 -0.24
N ARG A 117 14.23 -9.96 -1.44
CA ARG A 117 15.51 -9.64 -2.08
C ARG A 117 15.59 -8.15 -2.41
N GLY A 118 16.45 -7.45 -1.68
CA GLY A 118 16.69 -6.02 -1.85
C GLY A 118 15.58 -5.22 -1.19
N PHE A 119 15.87 -4.68 -0.02
CA PHE A 119 15.03 -3.77 0.73
C PHE A 119 15.83 -2.53 1.09
N SER A 120 15.28 -1.37 0.77
CA SER A 120 15.80 -0.06 1.14
C SER A 120 14.67 0.79 1.70
N LEU A 121 14.89 1.35 2.88
CA LEU A 121 14.02 2.37 3.46
C LEU A 121 14.90 3.54 3.89
N ASP A 122 14.63 4.71 3.34
CA ASP A 122 15.22 5.97 3.79
C ASP A 122 14.12 6.86 4.38
N THR A 123 14.34 7.35 5.60
CA THR A 123 13.43 8.33 6.18
C THR A 123 14.07 9.23 7.22
N ARG A 124 13.62 10.49 7.31
CA ARG A 124 14.06 11.35 8.42
C ARG A 124 13.52 10.91 9.78
N TYR A 125 12.27 10.46 9.84
CA TYR A 125 11.61 10.06 11.07
C TYR A 125 10.80 8.77 10.88
N LEU A 126 11.22 7.70 11.55
CA LEU A 126 10.54 6.41 11.56
C LEU A 126 9.91 6.16 12.95
N ARG A 127 8.60 5.96 12.99
CA ARG A 127 7.90 5.46 14.19
C ARG A 127 7.13 4.19 13.90
N GLY A 128 7.61 3.08 14.46
CA GLY A 128 7.01 1.75 14.33
C GLY A 128 7.36 1.13 12.99
N PHE A 129 8.31 0.20 13.02
CA PHE A 129 8.74 -0.61 11.90
C PHE A 129 8.73 -2.07 12.30
N SER A 130 8.03 -2.87 11.52
CA SER A 130 8.02 -4.32 11.63
C SER A 130 8.39 -4.92 10.27
N LEU A 131 9.32 -5.87 10.29
CA LEU A 131 9.65 -6.69 9.14
C LEU A 131 9.63 -8.14 9.60
N ASP A 132 8.77 -8.96 9.01
CA ASP A 132 8.80 -10.41 9.20
C ASP A 132 9.15 -11.07 7.87
N THR A 133 10.21 -11.87 7.86
CA THR A 133 10.52 -12.69 6.70
C THR A 133 11.21 -14.01 7.01
N ARG A 134 11.00 -15.00 6.15
CA ARG A 134 11.78 -16.26 6.24
C ARG A 134 13.18 -16.11 5.65
N TYR A 135 13.30 -15.45 4.49
CA TYR A 135 14.56 -15.29 3.78
C TYR A 135 14.77 -13.85 3.36
N LEU A 136 15.81 -13.23 3.91
CA LEU A 136 16.19 -11.85 3.68
C LEU A 136 17.56 -11.77 2.99
N ARG A 137 17.60 -11.17 1.80
CA ARG A 137 18.87 -10.84 1.12
C ARG A 137 18.93 -9.35 0.78
N GLY A 138 19.80 -8.63 1.48
CA GLY A 138 20.01 -7.20 1.31
C GLY A 138 18.92 -6.39 1.97
N PHE A 139 19.20 -5.91 3.17
CA PHE A 139 18.38 -4.97 3.93
C PHE A 139 19.19 -3.71 4.23
N SER A 140 18.61 -2.56 3.94
CA SER A 140 19.16 -1.26 4.31
C SER A 140 18.06 -0.38 4.90
N LEU A 141 18.32 0.17 6.08
CA LEU A 141 17.46 1.16 6.74
C LEU A 141 18.31 2.37 7.12
N GLY A 142 18.02 3.52 6.51
CA GLY A 142 18.62 4.81 6.85
C GLY A 142 17.60 5.71 7.54
N THR A 143 17.92 6.22 8.72
CA THR A 143 17.05 7.21 9.36
C THR A 143 17.70 8.09 10.42
N HIS A 144 17.34 9.37 10.49
CA HIS A 144 17.84 10.23 11.57
C HIS A 144 17.22 9.90 12.93
N TYR A 145 15.93 9.56 12.98
CA TYR A 145 15.20 9.26 14.21
C TYR A 145 14.37 8.00 14.05
N LEU A 146 14.70 7.01 14.87
CA LEU A 146 14.09 5.71 14.89
C LEU A 146 13.44 5.43 16.24
N ARG A 147 12.14 5.11 16.23
CA ARG A 147 11.44 4.57 17.39
C ARG A 147 10.66 3.31 17.03
N GLY A 148 11.00 2.19 17.66
CA GLY A 148 10.31 0.91 17.48
C GLY A 148 10.75 0.23 16.19
N LEU A 149 11.83 -0.53 16.26
CA LEU A 149 12.38 -1.35 15.18
C LEU A 149 12.30 -2.82 15.57
N SER A 150 11.53 -3.60 14.81
CA SER A 150 11.31 -5.04 15.04
C SER A 150 11.51 -5.87 13.76
N PRO A 151 12.76 -6.15 13.36
CA PRO A 151 13.05 -7.04 12.24
C PRO A 151 13.16 -8.49 12.72
N HIS A 152 12.49 -9.40 12.04
CA HIS A 152 12.59 -10.84 12.18
C HIS A 152 12.95 -11.47 10.84
N ALA A 153 14.03 -12.26 10.83
CA ALA A 153 14.46 -12.99 9.65
C ALA A 153 15.09 -14.33 10.03
N ARG A 154 14.52 -15.45 9.57
CA ARG A 154 15.12 -16.78 9.83
C ARG A 154 16.45 -16.99 9.12
N TYR A 155 16.59 -16.47 7.91
CA TYR A 155 17.83 -16.49 7.14
C TYR A 155 18.13 -15.08 6.63
N LEU A 156 19.26 -14.52 7.04
CA LEU A 156 19.66 -13.15 6.72
C LEU A 156 21.00 -13.14 5.99
N ARG A 157 21.06 -12.41 4.86
CA ARG A 157 22.31 -12.11 4.16
C ARG A 157 22.35 -10.62 3.80
N GLY A 158 23.17 -9.87 4.52
CA GLY A 158 23.36 -8.42 4.33
C GLY A 158 22.28 -7.62 5.05
N PHE A 159 22.71 -6.88 6.07
CA PHE A 159 21.90 -5.97 6.87
C PHE A 159 22.73 -4.72 7.15
N SER A 160 22.13 -3.57 6.88
CA SER A 160 22.70 -2.25 7.17
C SER A 160 21.64 -1.42 7.87
N LEU A 161 22.03 -0.81 8.98
CA LEU A 161 21.22 0.14 9.73
C LEU A 161 22.08 1.38 9.98
N ASP A 162 21.69 2.50 9.39
CA ASP A 162 22.28 3.80 9.65
C ASP A 162 21.26 4.66 10.40
N THR A 163 21.57 4.99 11.65
CA THR A 163 20.72 5.89 12.41
C THR A 163 21.44 6.74 13.44
N HIS A 164 21.00 7.98 13.57
CA HIS A 164 21.56 8.93 14.54
C HIS A 164 20.90 8.80 15.93
N ASN A 165 19.64 8.40 16.00
CA ASN A 165 18.90 8.27 17.24
C ASN A 165 17.98 7.06 17.20
N LEU A 166 18.32 6.03 17.99
CA LEU A 166 17.57 4.79 18.09
C LEU A 166 16.93 4.67 19.47
N ARG A 167 15.62 4.39 19.49
CA ARG A 167 14.85 4.02 20.68
C ARG A 167 14.01 2.79 20.38
N ASP A 168 13.93 1.87 21.35
CA ASP A 168 13.12 0.65 21.28
C ASP A 168 13.50 -0.27 20.09
N PHE A 169 14.60 -1.01 20.23
CA PHE A 169 15.03 -2.04 19.25
C PHE A 169 14.75 -3.44 19.81
N PHE A 170 13.95 -4.21 19.09
CA PHE A 170 13.59 -5.57 19.44
C PHE A 170 13.99 -6.51 18.32
N GLN A 171 15.08 -7.24 18.54
CA GLN A 171 15.53 -8.25 17.60
C GLN A 171 15.17 -9.63 18.14
N HIS A 172 14.30 -10.35 17.44
CA HIS A 172 14.11 -11.78 17.65
C HIS A 172 14.93 -12.50 16.58
N LEU A 173 16.10 -13.04 16.97
CA LEU A 173 16.91 -13.96 16.18
C LEU A 173 16.48 -15.40 16.47
#